data_AF-A0A1D6G8B0-F1
#
_entry.id   AF-A0A1D6G8B0-F1
#
_cell.length_a   1.000
_cell.length_b   1.000
_cell.length_c   1.000
_cell.angle_alpha   90.00
_cell.angle_beta   90.00
_cell.angle_gamma   90.00
#
_symmetry.space_group_name_H-M   'P 1'
#
loop_
_entity.id
_entity.type
_entity.pdbx_description
1 polymer ?
#
loop_
_entity_poly.entity_id
_entity_poly.type
_entity_poly.pdbx_seq_one_letter_code
_entity_poly.pdbx_strand_id
1 'polypeptide(L)'
;MGRRSNLATWLLALVVLALALFARPCAAAQIKTTDTRWSFQLPLPSGLRGAESLAFDGKGEGPYAGVSDGRVLKWGGTTVGWTTFAHSVNYRKIPLCTAGVVPSEEIESMCGRPLGLQFHTKTGDLYIADAYLGLMRVGPGGGEAE
;
A
#
# COMPACT_ATOMS: atom_id res chain seq x y z
N MET A 1 64.54 0.50 -7.82
CA MET A 1 64.20 -0.30 -6.62
C MET A 1 62.79 -0.86 -6.81
N GLY A 2 62.68 -2.17 -7.05
CA GLY A 2 61.43 -2.84 -7.38
C GLY A 2 60.46 -2.83 -6.20
N ARG A 3 59.24 -2.36 -6.43
CA ARG A 3 58.15 -2.36 -5.46
C ARG A 3 57.78 -3.83 -5.19
N ARG A 4 58.27 -4.40 -4.09
CA ARG A 4 57.89 -5.75 -3.62
C ARG A 4 56.39 -5.74 -3.40
N SER A 5 55.64 -6.36 -4.30
CA SER A 5 54.21 -6.50 -4.14
C SER A 5 53.94 -7.50 -3.02
N ASN A 6 53.24 -7.10 -1.97
CA ASN A 6 52.91 -7.99 -0.87
C ASN A 6 51.94 -9.06 -1.36
N LEU A 7 52.34 -10.34 -1.29
CA LEU A 7 51.51 -11.48 -1.67
C LEU A 7 50.13 -11.42 -0.96
N ALA A 8 50.12 -10.95 0.30
CA ALA A 8 48.91 -10.72 1.09
C ALA A 8 47.94 -9.71 0.47
N THR A 9 48.45 -8.63 -0.14
CA THR A 9 47.58 -7.64 -0.82
C THR A 9 46.93 -8.20 -2.08
N TRP A 10 47.62 -9.07 -2.81
CA TRP A 10 47.05 -9.76 -3.97
C TRP A 10 46.02 -10.82 -3.55
N LEU A 11 46.29 -11.57 -2.50
CA LEU A 11 45.34 -12.54 -1.95
C LEU A 11 44.06 -11.87 -1.45
N LEU A 12 44.17 -10.76 -0.73
CA LEU A 12 43.02 -9.95 -0.31
C LEU A 12 42.24 -9.41 -1.51
N ALA A 13 42.92 -8.87 -2.52
CA ALA A 13 42.26 -8.38 -3.73
C ALA A 13 41.52 -9.50 -4.49
N LEU A 14 42.10 -10.70 -4.57
CA LEU A 14 41.47 -11.86 -5.19
C LEU A 14 40.25 -12.35 -4.40
N VAL A 15 40.31 -12.34 -3.06
CA VAL A 15 39.16 -12.70 -2.20
C VAL A 15 38.03 -11.69 -2.35
N VAL A 16 38.33 -10.38 -2.34
CA VAL A 16 37.32 -9.33 -2.55
C VAL A 16 36.71 -9.42 -3.94
N LEU A 17 37.53 -9.68 -4.97
CA LEU A 17 37.04 -9.88 -6.34
C LEU A 17 36.16 -11.13 -6.44
N ALA A 18 36.57 -12.25 -5.83
CA ALA A 18 35.77 -13.46 -5.77
C ALA A 18 34.43 -13.21 -5.05
N LEU A 19 34.43 -12.52 -3.91
CA LEU A 19 33.21 -12.16 -3.18
C LEU A 19 32.30 -11.24 -4.00
N ALA A 20 32.86 -10.30 -4.76
CA ALA A 20 32.10 -9.44 -5.67
C ALA A 20 31.51 -10.22 -6.86
N LEU A 21 32.19 -11.28 -7.33
CA LEU A 21 31.68 -12.19 -8.37
C LEU A 21 30.56 -13.11 -7.85
N PHE A 22 30.54 -13.42 -6.55
CA PHE A 22 29.45 -14.17 -5.90
C PHE A 22 28.29 -13.28 -5.43
N ALA A 23 28.50 -11.97 -5.29
CA ALA A 23 27.44 -11.00 -5.10
C ALA A 23 26.65 -10.88 -6.42
N ARG A 24 25.68 -11.79 -6.62
CA ARG A 24 24.73 -11.65 -7.72
C ARG A 24 24.09 -10.27 -7.61
N PRO A 25 24.14 -9.42 -8.65
CA PRO A 25 23.32 -8.23 -8.65
C PRO A 25 21.89 -8.72 -8.46
N CYS A 26 21.26 -8.29 -7.38
CA CYS A 26 19.85 -8.47 -7.16
C CYS A 26 19.15 -7.57 -8.17
N ALA A 27 19.20 -7.95 -9.45
CA ALA A 27 18.44 -7.31 -10.49
C ALA A 27 16.99 -7.56 -10.09
N ALA A 28 16.31 -6.51 -9.61
CA ALA A 28 14.89 -6.54 -9.40
C ALA A 28 14.26 -7.04 -10.71
N ALA A 29 13.63 -8.21 -10.66
CA ALA A 29 12.90 -8.71 -11.81
C ALA A 29 11.90 -7.61 -12.20
N GLN A 30 11.97 -7.14 -13.45
CA GLN A 30 10.97 -6.21 -13.96
C GLN A 30 9.62 -6.92 -13.85
N ILE A 31 8.75 -6.43 -12.97
CA ILE A 31 7.39 -6.95 -12.86
C ILE A 31 6.73 -6.69 -14.21
N LYS A 32 6.45 -7.76 -14.95
CA LYS A 32 5.75 -7.67 -16.24
C LYS A 32 4.30 -7.31 -15.96
N THR A 33 3.99 -6.02 -15.97
CA THR A 33 2.61 -5.52 -15.82
C THR A 33 1.88 -5.55 -17.15
N THR A 34 0.58 -5.83 -17.12
CA THR A 34 -0.29 -5.64 -18.28
C THR A 34 -0.36 -4.15 -18.63
N ASP A 35 -0.32 -3.82 -19.91
CA ASP A 35 -0.53 -2.46 -20.41
C ASP A 35 -1.97 -2.01 -20.12
N THR A 36 -2.13 -1.04 -19.22
CA THR A 36 -3.43 -0.52 -18.79
C THR A 36 -3.91 0.68 -19.62
N ARG A 37 -3.21 1.09 -20.69
CA ARG A 37 -3.60 2.27 -21.48
C ARG A 37 -4.99 2.19 -22.11
N TRP A 38 -5.55 0.98 -22.19
CA TRP A 38 -6.86 0.70 -22.78
C TRP A 38 -7.97 0.55 -21.73
N SER A 39 -7.67 0.63 -20.43
CA SER A 39 -8.67 0.60 -19.36
C SER A 39 -8.91 2.00 -18.79
N PHE A 40 -10.18 2.35 -18.62
CA PHE A 40 -10.54 3.53 -17.83
C PHE A 40 -10.33 3.18 -16.35
N GLN A 41 -9.56 4.00 -15.65
CA GLN A 41 -9.26 3.84 -14.23
C GLN A 41 -9.61 5.13 -13.49
N LEU A 42 -10.13 4.99 -12.28
CA LEU A 42 -10.16 6.09 -11.33
C LEU A 42 -8.80 6.15 -10.63
N PRO A 43 -7.92 7.12 -10.94
CA PRO A 43 -6.57 7.12 -10.41
C PRO A 43 -6.60 7.35 -8.90
N LEU A 44 -5.94 6.47 -8.14
CA LEU A 44 -5.73 6.67 -6.71
C LEU A 44 -4.83 7.89 -6.46
N PRO A 45 -4.89 8.50 -5.25
CA PRO A 45 -3.94 9.52 -4.85
C PRO A 45 -2.49 9.07 -5.06
N SER A 46 -1.61 10.02 -5.37
CA SER A 46 -0.20 9.70 -5.70
C SER A 46 0.46 8.88 -4.58
N GLY A 47 1.18 7.82 -4.96
CA GLY A 47 1.84 6.91 -4.03
C GLY A 47 0.94 5.87 -3.37
N LEU A 48 -0.38 5.97 -3.49
CA LEU A 48 -1.32 4.95 -3.00
C LEU A 48 -1.59 3.87 -4.04
N ARG A 49 -1.66 2.62 -3.58
CA ARG A 49 -2.02 1.47 -4.41
C ARG A 49 -2.97 0.53 -3.67
N GLY A 50 -3.26 -0.60 -4.30
CA GLY A 50 -4.04 -1.68 -3.70
C GLY A 50 -5.51 -1.33 -3.51
N ALA A 51 -6.14 -0.63 -4.47
CA ALA A 51 -7.60 -0.53 -4.49
C ALA A 51 -8.20 -1.95 -4.39
N GLU A 52 -8.96 -2.21 -3.34
CA GLU A 52 -9.53 -3.51 -3.05
C GLU A 52 -10.97 -3.37 -2.58
N SER A 53 -11.79 -4.33 -3.00
CA SER A 53 -13.24 -4.28 -2.85
C SER A 53 -13.88 -3.03 -3.49
N LEU A 54 -15.20 -3.05 -3.59
CA LEU A 54 -15.98 -1.87 -3.95
C LEU A 54 -17.34 -1.92 -3.28
N ALA A 55 -17.84 -0.76 -2.85
CA ALA A 55 -19.19 -0.64 -2.32
C ALA A 55 -19.84 0.66 -2.77
N PHE A 56 -21.16 0.68 -2.72
CA PHE A 56 -21.99 1.86 -2.88
C PHE A 56 -22.96 1.91 -1.70
N ASP A 57 -23.21 3.10 -1.16
CA ASP A 57 -24.13 3.22 -0.04
C ASP A 57 -25.60 3.27 -0.49
N GLY A 58 -26.52 3.24 0.48
CA GLY A 58 -27.96 3.27 0.20
C GLY A 58 -28.47 4.58 -0.42
N LYS A 59 -27.63 5.62 -0.49
CA LYS A 59 -27.93 6.90 -1.16
C LYS A 59 -27.43 6.91 -2.60
N GLY A 60 -26.76 5.85 -3.04
CA GLY A 60 -26.14 5.75 -4.37
C GLY A 60 -24.80 6.48 -4.47
N GLU A 61 -24.20 6.88 -3.35
CA GLU A 61 -22.87 7.49 -3.38
C GLU A 61 -21.78 6.42 -3.45
N GLY A 62 -20.57 6.85 -3.84
CA GLY A 62 -19.41 5.99 -4.07
C GLY A 62 -18.87 6.12 -5.51
N PRO A 63 -18.04 5.17 -5.96
CA PRO A 63 -17.63 3.96 -5.24
C PRO A 63 -16.80 4.27 -3.98
N TYR A 64 -16.91 3.36 -3.00
CA TYR A 64 -16.01 3.25 -1.87
C TYR A 64 -15.02 2.11 -2.12
N ALA A 65 -13.74 2.27 -1.79
CA ALA A 65 -12.71 1.24 -1.98
C ALA A 65 -11.68 1.26 -0.85
N GLY A 66 -11.23 0.08 -0.42
CA GLY A 66 -10.10 -0.08 0.49
C GLY A 66 -8.78 0.18 -0.22
N VAL A 67 -7.77 0.65 0.49
CA VAL A 67 -6.41 0.87 -0.04
C VAL A 67 -5.35 0.35 0.93
N SER A 68 -4.12 0.17 0.42
CA SER A 68 -3.01 -0.44 1.16
C SER A 68 -2.52 0.35 2.39
N ASP A 69 -2.92 1.60 2.58
CA ASP A 69 -2.54 2.37 3.77
C ASP A 69 -3.56 2.25 4.93
N GLY A 70 -4.50 1.32 4.84
CA GLY A 70 -5.48 1.04 5.89
C GLY A 70 -6.75 1.89 5.82
N ARG A 71 -6.88 2.76 4.83
CA ARG A 71 -8.09 3.58 4.64
C ARG A 71 -9.13 2.91 3.74
N VAL A 72 -10.37 3.36 3.90
CA VAL A 72 -11.42 3.29 2.89
C VAL A 72 -11.62 4.68 2.30
N LEU A 73 -11.49 4.79 0.98
CA LEU A 73 -11.70 6.03 0.24
C LEU A 73 -13.09 6.06 -0.40
N LYS A 74 -13.66 7.26 -0.54
CA LYS A 74 -14.89 7.55 -1.29
C LYS A 74 -14.56 8.39 -2.51
N TRP A 75 -15.01 7.97 -3.69
CA TRP A 75 -14.93 8.76 -4.90
C TRP A 75 -16.06 9.81 -4.94
N GLY A 76 -15.69 11.08 -5.08
CA GLY A 76 -16.61 12.22 -5.13
C GLY A 76 -16.81 12.79 -6.54
N GLY A 77 -16.45 12.06 -7.60
CA GLY A 77 -16.45 12.57 -8.97
C GLY A 77 -15.16 13.30 -9.35
N THR A 78 -15.06 13.73 -10.60
CA THR A 78 -13.82 14.32 -11.17
C THR A 78 -13.39 15.63 -10.51
N THR A 79 -14.33 16.39 -9.96
CA THR A 79 -14.04 17.67 -9.28
C THR A 79 -13.47 17.48 -7.87
N VAL A 80 -13.95 16.46 -7.14
CA VAL A 80 -13.56 16.23 -5.74
C VAL A 80 -12.45 15.18 -5.63
N GLY A 81 -12.47 14.17 -6.50
CA GLY A 81 -11.55 13.05 -6.45
C GLY A 81 -11.83 12.09 -5.30
N TRP A 82 -10.78 11.42 -4.82
CA TRP A 82 -10.84 10.52 -3.69
C TRP A 82 -10.71 11.26 -2.36
N THR A 83 -11.57 10.94 -1.41
CA THR A 83 -11.51 11.43 -0.02
C THR A 83 -11.49 10.26 0.95
N THR A 84 -10.87 10.43 2.12
CA THR A 84 -10.92 9.40 3.16
C THR A 84 -12.31 9.35 3.77
N PHE A 85 -12.97 8.20 3.65
CA PHE A 85 -14.25 7.95 4.31
C PHE A 85 -14.03 7.29 5.67
N ALA A 86 -13.22 6.23 5.73
CA ALA A 86 -12.96 5.53 6.97
C ALA A 86 -11.49 5.12 7.10
N HIS A 87 -11.06 4.84 8.32
CA HIS A 87 -9.72 4.33 8.61
C HIS A 87 -9.72 3.54 9.92
N SER A 88 -8.72 2.67 10.08
CA SER A 88 -8.48 2.02 11.37
C SER A 88 -8.02 3.01 12.44
N VAL A 89 -8.14 2.62 13.71
CA VAL A 89 -7.54 3.35 14.84
C VAL A 89 -6.02 3.51 14.72
N ASN A 90 -5.34 2.56 14.06
CA ASN A 90 -3.89 2.59 13.87
C ASN A 90 -3.45 3.70 12.91
N TYR A 91 -4.27 4.02 11.91
CA TYR A 91 -3.94 4.99 10.86
C TYR A 91 -3.47 6.34 11.43
N ARG A 92 -4.15 6.87 12.45
CA ARG A 92 -3.77 8.14 13.09
C ARG A 92 -2.71 7.99 14.18
N LYS A 93 -2.63 6.82 14.82
CA LYS A 93 -1.73 6.56 15.95
C LYS A 93 -0.31 6.21 15.51
N ILE A 94 -0.15 5.62 14.34
CA ILE A 94 1.14 5.20 13.80
C ILE A 94 1.56 6.22 12.73
N PRO A 95 2.59 7.05 12.98
CA PRO A 95 3.00 8.10 12.04
C PRO A 95 3.35 7.59 10.64
N LEU A 96 3.88 6.35 10.54
CA LEU A 96 4.21 5.74 9.26
C LEU A 96 3.01 5.60 8.32
N CYS A 97 1.79 5.43 8.86
CA CYS A 97 0.57 5.27 8.06
C CYS A 97 0.12 6.57 7.37
N THR A 98 0.59 7.73 7.85
CA THR A 98 0.21 9.05 7.30
C THR A 98 1.36 9.75 6.59
N ALA A 99 2.61 9.39 6.89
CA ALA A 99 3.79 10.07 6.39
C ALA A 99 4.01 9.93 4.87
N GLY A 100 3.52 8.85 4.25
CA GLY A 100 3.72 8.60 2.81
C GLY A 100 5.17 8.42 2.39
N VAL A 101 6.06 8.09 3.34
CA VAL A 101 7.51 7.91 3.10
C VAL A 101 7.91 6.46 2.81
N VAL A 102 7.03 5.51 3.13
CA VAL A 102 7.18 4.08 2.84
C VAL A 102 6.01 3.67 1.94
N PRO A 103 6.21 2.81 0.92
CA PRO A 103 5.12 2.24 0.15
C PRO A 103 4.05 1.64 1.05
N SER A 104 2.79 1.98 0.79
CA SER A 104 1.66 1.56 1.62
C SER A 104 1.60 0.04 1.83
N GLU A 105 1.95 -0.71 0.78
CA GLU A 105 1.97 -2.16 0.71
C GLU A 105 2.93 -2.79 1.75
N GLU A 106 4.01 -2.09 2.12
CA GLU A 106 4.99 -2.57 3.09
C GLU A 106 4.55 -2.36 4.54
N ILE A 107 3.58 -1.48 4.77
CA ILE A 107 3.08 -1.10 6.10
C ILE A 107 1.64 -1.56 6.35
N GLU A 108 1.04 -2.32 5.43
CA GLU A 108 -0.33 -2.86 5.51
C GLU A 108 -0.61 -3.58 6.84
N SER A 109 0.36 -4.38 7.33
CA SER A 109 0.21 -5.12 8.59
C SER A 109 0.13 -4.24 9.84
N MET A 110 0.62 -3.01 9.77
CA MET A 110 0.55 -2.03 10.86
C MET A 110 -0.65 -1.11 10.70
N CYS A 111 -0.90 -0.63 9.48
CA CYS A 111 -1.91 0.39 9.20
C CYS A 111 -3.32 -0.19 8.98
N GLY A 112 -3.40 -1.45 8.59
CA GLY A 112 -4.62 -2.12 8.16
C GLY A 112 -4.62 -2.35 6.65
N ARG A 113 -5.47 -3.27 6.21
CA ARG A 113 -5.69 -3.59 4.81
C ARG A 113 -7.16 -3.99 4.60
N PRO A 114 -8.05 -3.03 4.30
CA PRO A 114 -9.45 -3.30 4.01
C PRO A 114 -9.59 -4.11 2.70
N LEU A 115 -9.99 -5.38 2.80
CA LEU A 115 -10.15 -6.28 1.65
C LEU A 115 -11.61 -6.54 1.26
N GLY A 116 -12.56 -6.25 2.15
CA GLY A 116 -13.99 -6.42 1.89
C GLY A 116 -14.80 -5.26 2.46
N LEU A 117 -15.76 -4.76 1.69
CA LEU A 117 -16.64 -3.66 2.06
C LEU A 117 -18.09 -4.03 1.83
N GLN A 118 -18.95 -3.79 2.82
CA GLN A 118 -20.39 -3.97 2.66
C GLN A 118 -21.15 -2.95 3.52
N PHE A 119 -21.96 -2.11 2.87
CA PHE A 119 -22.93 -1.28 3.59
C PHE A 119 -24.10 -2.13 4.06
N HIS A 120 -24.49 -1.93 5.31
CA HIS A 120 -25.74 -2.44 5.85
C HIS A 120 -26.87 -1.49 5.45
N THR A 121 -27.79 -1.95 4.60
CA THR A 121 -28.77 -1.10 3.91
C THR A 121 -29.71 -0.34 4.85
N LYS A 122 -30.05 -0.91 6.00
CA LYS A 122 -30.99 -0.28 6.95
C LYS A 122 -30.35 0.80 7.81
N THR A 123 -29.10 0.60 8.24
CA THR A 123 -28.43 1.52 9.17
C THR A 123 -27.50 2.50 8.46
N GLY A 124 -27.03 2.13 7.26
CA GLY A 124 -26.01 2.89 6.54
C GLY A 124 -24.59 2.66 7.09
N ASP A 125 -24.43 1.76 8.07
CA ASP A 125 -23.11 1.40 8.57
C ASP A 125 -22.32 0.67 7.50
N LEU A 126 -21.04 0.99 7.38
CA LEU A 126 -20.09 0.26 6.56
C LEU A 126 -19.38 -0.79 7.41
N TYR A 127 -19.51 -2.05 7.02
CA TYR A 127 -18.70 -3.14 7.56
C TYR A 127 -17.48 -3.35 6.67
N ILE A 128 -16.33 -3.53 7.32
CA ILE A 128 -15.01 -3.59 6.69
C ILE A 128 -14.33 -4.88 7.13
N ALA A 129 -14.08 -5.80 6.20
CA ALA A 129 -13.24 -6.96 6.44
C ALA A 129 -11.78 -6.57 6.19
N ASP A 130 -11.03 -6.32 7.26
CA ASP A 130 -9.62 -5.97 7.22
C ASP A 130 -8.74 -7.21 7.41
N ALA A 131 -7.66 -7.33 6.63
CA ALA A 131 -6.78 -8.49 6.66
C ALA A 131 -6.04 -8.68 8.01
N TYR A 132 -5.82 -7.59 8.75
CA TYR A 132 -5.01 -7.59 9.98
C TYR A 132 -5.82 -7.22 11.22
N LEU A 133 -6.91 -6.47 11.05
CA LEU A 133 -7.74 -5.97 12.15
C LEU A 133 -9.06 -6.74 12.33
N GLY A 134 -9.37 -7.66 11.41
CA GLY A 134 -10.61 -8.44 11.46
C GLY A 134 -11.81 -7.67 10.89
N LEU A 135 -13.00 -7.96 11.41
CA LEU A 135 -14.24 -7.31 10.96
C LEU A 135 -14.47 -6.03 11.76
N MET A 136 -14.32 -4.88 11.10
CA MET A 136 -14.56 -3.55 11.66
C MET A 136 -15.89 -2.97 11.15
N ARG A 137 -16.36 -1.90 11.80
CA ARG A 137 -17.56 -1.15 11.44
C ARG A 137 -17.32 0.35 11.61
N VAL A 138 -17.91 1.14 10.71
CA VAL A 138 -18.03 2.60 10.87
C VAL A 138 -19.44 3.04 10.50
N GLY A 139 -19.93 4.09 11.15
CA GLY A 139 -21.25 4.64 10.85
C GLY A 139 -21.33 5.30 9.46
N PRO A 140 -22.54 5.71 9.01
CA PRO A 140 -22.75 6.34 7.69
C PRO A 140 -21.99 7.67 7.49
N GLY A 141 -21.51 8.29 8.57
CA GLY A 141 -20.67 9.49 8.51
C GLY A 141 -19.19 9.21 8.22
N GLY A 142 -18.77 7.94 8.19
CA GLY A 142 -17.36 7.59 8.12
C GLY A 142 -16.60 7.89 9.43
N GLY A 143 -15.27 7.95 9.34
CA GLY A 143 -14.38 8.23 10.48
C GLY A 143 -13.54 7.02 10.90
N GLU A 144 -13.24 6.96 12.20
CA GLU A 144 -12.52 5.83 12.79
C GLU A 144 -13.46 4.62 12.86
N ALA A 145 -13.01 3.48 12.31
CA ALA A 145 -13.72 2.21 12.38
C ALA A 145 -13.28 1.41 13.62
N GLU A 146 -14.23 0.70 14.23
CA GLU A 146 -14.06 -0.15 15.42
C GLU A 146 -14.40 -1.62 15.14
#